data_AF-A0A482ZLF6-F1
#
_entry.id   AF-A0A482ZLF6-F1
#
_cell.length_a   1.000
_cell.length_b   1.000
_cell.length_c   1.000
_cell.angle_alpha   90.00
_cell.angle_beta   90.00
_cell.angle_gamma   90.00
#
_symmetry.space_group_name_H-M   'P 1'
#
loop_
_entity.id
_entity.type
_entity.pdbx_description
1 polymer ?
#
loop_
_entity_poly.entity_id
_entity_poly.type
_entity_poly.pdbx_seq_one_letter_code
_entity_poly.pdbx_strand_id
1 'polypeptide(L)' 'MCQVDLNSLELVNSRSIGAEAVALTALKHVKLDQQFADLGFNQKQIQAAVGNIIGRMVQPGSERSTLLALPKIAN' A
#
# COMPACT_ATOMS: atom_id res chain seq x y z
N MET A 1 -0.64 20.24 -18.17
CA MET A 1 0.44 19.37 -18.64
C MET A 1 1.58 19.50 -17.65
N CYS A 2 1.81 18.49 -16.81
CA CYS A 2 2.85 18.55 -15.78
C CYS A 2 4.15 18.02 -16.38
N GLN A 3 5.14 18.90 -16.50
CA GLN A 3 6.49 18.57 -16.96
C GLN A 3 7.21 17.87 -15.81
N VAL A 4 7.57 16.60 -16.01
CA VAL A 4 8.31 15.80 -15.04
C VAL A 4 9.80 15.99 -15.35
N ASP A 5 10.52 16.65 -14.44
CA ASP A 5 11.96 16.85 -14.55
C ASP A 5 12.70 15.57 -14.13
N LEU A 6 13.42 14.96 -15.07
CA LEU A 6 14.10 13.67 -14.88
C LEU A 6 15.43 13.79 -14.11
N ASN A 7 15.91 15.00 -13.83
CA ASN A 7 17.16 15.22 -13.10
C ASN A 7 16.95 15.26 -11.58
N SER A 8 15.70 15.26 -11.11
CA SER A 8 15.32 15.13 -9.69
C SER A 8 14.88 13.69 -9.33
N LEU A 9 15.41 12.69 -10.02
CA LEU A 9 15.29 11.30 -9.61
C LEU A 9 16.33 11.02 -8.53
N GLU A 10 16.03 11.39 -7.29
CA GLU A 10 16.79 10.91 -6.14
C GLU A 10 16.57 9.40 -6.01
N LEU A 11 17.55 8.62 -6.46
CA LEU A 11 17.67 7.21 -6.13
C LEU A 11 18.00 7.10 -4.64
N VAL A 12 16.95 7.15 -3.82
CA VAL A 12 17.05 6.84 -2.39
C VAL A 12 17.39 5.36 -2.29
N ASN A 13 18.67 5.08 -2.06
CA ASN A 13 19.18 3.74 -1.82
C ASN A 13 18.61 3.28 -0.47
N SER A 14 17.37 2.79 -0.48
CA SER A 14 16.64 2.40 0.72
C SER A 14 17.34 1.18 1.32
N ARG A 15 18.18 1.41 2.34
CA ARG A 15 18.89 0.36 3.09
C ARG A 15 17.94 -0.52 3.92
N SER A 16 16.65 -0.20 3.90
CA SER A 16 15.57 -0.90 4.56
C SER A 16 14.42 -1.12 3.59
N ILE A 17 13.79 -2.29 3.65
CA ILE A 17 12.56 -2.59 2.92
C ILE A 17 11.38 -2.13 3.79
N GLY A 18 10.49 -1.31 3.24
CA GLY A 18 9.27 -0.87 3.94
C GLY A 18 8.35 -2.05 4.25
N ALA A 19 7.62 -1.97 5.36
CA ALA A 19 6.71 -3.04 5.79
C ALA A 19 5.61 -3.30 4.76
N GLU A 20 5.24 -2.30 3.96
CA GLU A 20 4.31 -2.41 2.82
C GLU A 20 4.84 -3.35 1.74
N ALA A 21 6.12 -3.24 1.42
CA ALA A 21 6.76 -4.06 0.40
C ALA A 21 6.90 -5.52 0.87
N VAL A 22 7.18 -5.72 2.16
CA VAL A 22 7.19 -7.07 2.78
C VAL A 22 5.78 -7.67 2.75
N ALA A 23 4.77 -6.92 3.17
CA ALA A 23 3.38 -7.36 3.16
C ALA A 23 2.88 -7.66 1.74
N LEU A 24 3.15 -6.79 0.76
CA LEU A 24 2.80 -7.01 -0.64
C LEU A 24 3.46 -8.27 -1.19
N THR A 25 4.74 -8.49 -0.87
CA THR A 25 5.46 -9.70 -1.28
C THR A 25 4.84 -10.96 -0.68
N ALA A 26 4.47 -10.92 0.61
CA ALA A 26 3.80 -12.03 1.28
C ALA A 26 2.43 -12.34 0.65
N LEU A 27 1.63 -11.30 0.36
CA LEU A 27 0.32 -11.45 -0.28
C LEU A 27 0.41 -12.04 -1.70
N LYS A 28 1.44 -11.66 -2.47
CA LYS A 28 1.74 -12.28 -3.76
C LYS A 28 2.21 -13.73 -3.63
N HIS A 29 2.97 -14.04 -2.58
CA HIS A 29 3.44 -15.39 -2.31
C HIS A 29 2.30 -16.38 -2.10
N VAL A 30 1.23 -15.94 -1.42
CA VAL A 30 0.00 -16.73 -1.21
C VAL A 30 -1.03 -16.56 -2.34
N LYS A 31 -0.70 -15.78 -3.39
CA LYS A 31 -1.56 -15.51 -4.54
C LYS A 31 -2.94 -14.99 -4.15
N LEU A 32 -3.01 -14.12 -3.13
CA LEU A 32 -4.29 -13.62 -2.61
C LEU A 32 -5.07 -12.82 -3.68
N ASP A 33 -4.36 -12.14 -4.57
CA ASP A 33 -4.91 -11.44 -5.72
C ASP A 33 -5.64 -12.39 -6.69
N GLN A 34 -5.08 -13.58 -6.94
CA GLN A 34 -5.73 -14.60 -7.77
C GLN A 34 -6.98 -15.15 -7.09
N GLN A 35 -6.92 -15.39 -5.78
CA GLN A 35 -8.08 -15.85 -5.01
C GLN A 35 -9.23 -14.82 -5.06
N PHE A 36 -8.94 -13.52 -4.99
CA PHE A 36 -9.98 -12.50 -5.16
C PHE A 36 -10.51 -12.44 -6.59
N ALA A 37 -9.67 -12.64 -7.60
CA ALA A 37 -10.12 -12.73 -8.99
C ALA A 37 -11.05 -13.94 -9.21
N ASP A 38 -10.72 -15.10 -8.62
CA ASP A 38 -11.54 -16.32 -8.68
C ASP A 38 -12.91 -16.14 -7.99
N LEU A 39 -12.97 -15.26 -6.98
CA LEU A 39 -14.21 -14.85 -6.31
C LEU A 39 -15.02 -13.80 -7.10
N GLY A 40 -14.55 -13.38 -8.28
CA GLY A 40 -15.23 -12.45 -9.17
C GLY A 40 -14.95 -10.97 -8.88
N PHE A 41 -13.92 -10.64 -8.10
CA PHE A 41 -13.55 -9.25 -7.86
C PHE A 41 -12.90 -8.65 -9.10
N ASN A 42 -13.26 -7.41 -9.41
CA ASN A 42 -12.58 -6.67 -10.47
C ASN A 42 -11.24 -6.10 -9.98
N GLN A 43 -10.38 -5.71 -10.91
CA GLN A 43 -9.02 -5.30 -10.58
C GLN A 43 -8.96 -4.14 -9.58
N LYS A 44 -9.89 -3.17 -9.65
CA LYS A 44 -9.92 -2.03 -8.71
C LYS A 44 -10.27 -2.50 -7.30
N GLN A 45 -11.22 -3.41 -7.16
CA GLN A 45 -11.61 -3.99 -5.87
C GLN A 45 -10.48 -4.81 -5.26
N ILE A 46 -9.76 -5.59 -6.08
CA ILE A 46 -8.59 -6.35 -5.65
C ILE A 46 -7.51 -5.40 -5.09
N GLN A 47 -7.19 -4.33 -5.83
CA GLN A 47 -6.19 -3.35 -5.37
C GLN A 47 -6.62 -2.66 -4.07
N ALA A 48 -7.89 -2.30 -3.93
CA ALA A 48 -8.43 -1.70 -2.71
C ALA A 48 -8.39 -2.66 -1.51
N ALA A 49 -8.75 -3.93 -1.71
CA ALA A 49 -8.70 -4.96 -0.68
C ALA A 49 -7.26 -5.22 -0.21
N VAL A 50 -6.34 -5.42 -1.16
CA VAL A 50 -4.91 -5.62 -0.88
C VAL A 50 -4.32 -4.43 -0.14
N GLY A 51 -4.60 -3.20 -0.59
CA GLY A 51 -4.12 -1.98 0.08
C GLY A 51 -4.64 -1.85 1.51
N ASN A 52 -5.91 -2.21 1.77
CA ASN A 52 -6.48 -2.18 3.12
C ASN A 52 -5.84 -3.24 4.03
N ILE A 53 -5.62 -4.46 3.52
CA ILE A 53 -4.93 -5.52 4.26
C ILE A 53 -3.51 -5.10 4.62
N ILE A 54 -2.75 -4.59 3.64
CA ILE A 54 -1.38 -4.09 3.87
C ILE A 54 -1.38 -2.95 4.89
N GLY A 55 -2.29 -1.98 4.76
CA GLY A 55 -2.41 -0.87 5.71
C GLY A 55 -2.61 -1.36 7.15
N ARG A 56 -3.44 -2.39 7.35
CA ARG A 56 -3.64 -3.02 8.67
C ARG A 56 -2.44 -3.86 9.13
N MET A 57 -1.67 -4.44 8.21
CA MET A 57 -0.45 -5.18 8.55
C MET A 57 0.68 -4.24 9.01
N VAL A 58 0.79 -3.06 8.38
CA VAL A 58 1.85 -2.08 8.67
C VAL A 58 1.51 -1.26 9.91
N GLN A 59 0.26 -0.84 10.05
CA GLN A 59 -0.19 -0.09 11.21
C GLN A 59 -1.48 -0.71 11.77
N PRO A 60 -1.35 -1.74 12.63
CA PRO A 60 -2.51 -2.38 13.24
C PRO A 60 -3.21 -1.37 14.16
N GLY A 61 -4.32 -0.82 13.68
CA GLY A 61 -5.18 0.12 14.40
C GLY A 61 -6.63 -0.02 13.92
N SER A 62 -7.58 0.20 14.83
CA SER A 62 -9.02 0.28 14.51
C SER A 62 -9.29 1.27 13.38
N GLU A 63 -10.37 1.10 12.61
CA GLU A 63 -10.84 2.05 11.58
C GLU A 63 -10.90 3.51 12.07
N ARG A 64 -11.07 3.71 13.39
CA ARG A 64 -11.07 5.00 14.08
C ARG A 64 -9.68 5.65 14.23
N SER A 65 -8.60 4.87 14.14
CA SER A 65 -7.23 5.38 14.24
C SER A 65 -6.73 5.99 12.92
N THR A 66 -7.28 5.58 11.77
CA THR A 66 -6.92 6.13 10.46
C THR A 66 -7.36 7.59 10.30
N LEU A 67 -8.51 7.98 10.88
CA LEU A 67 -8.95 9.38 10.95
C LEU A 67 -8.12 10.21 11.94
N LEU A 68 -7.62 9.58 13.01
CA LEU A 68 -6.83 10.26 14.04
C LEU A 68 -5.37 10.54 13.60
N ALA A 69 -4.89 9.87 12.54
CA ALA A 69 -3.55 10.07 11.98
C ALA A 69 -3.47 11.20 10.94
N LEU A 70 -4.61 11.66 10.40
CA LEU A 70 -4.68 12.76 9.43
C LEU A 70 -4.37 14.19 9.95
N PRO A 71 -4.46 14.56 11.25
CA PRO A 71 -4.24 15.95 11.65
C PRO A 71 -2.77 16.31 11.91
N LYS A 72 -1.80 15.40 11.68
CA LYS A 72 -0.37 15.71 11.90
C LYS A 72 0.38 16.28 10.69
N ILE A 73 -0.32 16.59 9.60
CA ILE A 73 0.24 17.21 8.39
C ILE A 73 -0.23 18.67 8.21
N ALA A 74 -0.72 19.28 9.29
CA ALA A 74 -1.10 20.69 9.33
C ALA A 74 -0.45 21.37 10.54
N ASN A 75 0.89 21.37 10.58
CA ASN A 75 1.69 22.43 11.19
C ASN A 75 3.13 22.34 10.67
#